data_AF-A0A7R9ELC1-F1
#
_entry.id   AF-A0A7R9ELC1-F1
#
_cell.length_a   1.000
_cell.length_b   1.000
_cell.length_c   1.000
_cell.angle_alpha   90.00
_cell.angle_beta   90.00
_cell.angle_gamma   90.00
#
_symmetry.space_group_name_H-M   'P 1'
#
loop_
_entity.id
_entity.type
_entity.pdbx_description
1 polymer ?
#
loop_
_entity_poly.entity_id
_entity_poly.type
_entity_poly.pdbx_seq_one_letter_code
_entity_poly.pdbx_strand_id
1 'polypeptide(L)'
;MTLRTLTRGIQAVLGTSEVTLGTGQPLELDASQSYDPDMLPGALQFLWCCSRPDGSTCIVPRPGPPVSVESAHAEAFKKPVLALPAGSLAIG
;
A
#
# COMPACT_ATOMS: atom_id res chain seq x y z
N MET A 1 1.45 -41.21 -2.57
CA MET A 1 1.31 -40.06 -3.49
C MET A 1 1.94 -38.87 -2.80
N THR A 2 3.11 -38.44 -3.24
CA THR A 2 3.90 -37.42 -2.53
C THR A 2 3.66 -36.08 -3.21
N LEU A 3 2.93 -35.19 -2.55
CA LEU A 3 2.73 -33.82 -3.02
C LEU A 3 4.01 -33.02 -2.67
N ARG A 4 4.84 -32.74 -3.67
CA ARG A 4 5.98 -31.83 -3.53
C ARG A 4 5.50 -30.40 -3.83
N THR A 5 5.34 -29.58 -2.80
CA THR A 5 5.15 -28.14 -2.96
C THR A 5 6.50 -27.49 -3.20
N LEU A 6 6.73 -26.99 -4.40
CA LEU A 6 7.75 -25.97 -4.64
C LEU A 6 7.15 -24.64 -4.17
N THR A 7 7.19 -24.34 -2.88
CA THR A 7 6.89 -22.98 -2.41
C THR A 7 8.07 -22.12 -2.82
N ARG A 8 7.97 -21.51 -4.01
CA ARG A 8 8.85 -20.43 -4.45
C ARG A 8 8.06 -19.13 -4.47
N GLY A 9 8.58 -18.07 -3.87
CA GLY A 9 8.05 -16.72 -4.02
C GLY A 9 7.88 -15.90 -2.74
N ILE A 10 7.62 -14.60 -2.91
CA ILE A 10 7.52 -13.59 -1.85
C ILE A 10 6.20 -13.74 -1.08
N GLN A 11 6.26 -13.68 0.26
CA GLN A 11 5.08 -13.59 1.10
C GLN A 11 4.83 -12.14 1.53
N ALA A 12 3.72 -11.57 1.08
CA ALA A 12 3.24 -10.26 1.53
C ALA A 12 2.44 -10.42 2.84
N VAL A 13 2.86 -9.70 3.88
CA VAL A 13 2.15 -9.63 5.17
C VAL A 13 1.66 -8.21 5.34
N LEU A 14 0.33 -8.02 5.38
CA LEU A 14 -0.32 -6.73 5.61
C LEU A 14 -0.91 -6.70 7.01
N GLY A 15 -0.53 -5.71 7.82
CA GLY A 15 -1.00 -5.56 9.20
C GLY A 15 -2.47 -5.15 9.35
N THR A 16 -3.16 -4.79 8.27
CA THR A 16 -4.55 -4.32 8.29
C THR A 16 -5.35 -4.93 7.14
N SER A 17 -6.50 -5.53 7.44
CA SER A 17 -7.35 -6.18 6.42
C SER A 17 -8.42 -5.24 5.87
N GLU A 18 -8.98 -4.35 6.71
CA GLU A 18 -9.91 -3.30 6.34
C GLU A 18 -9.77 -2.14 7.32
N VAL A 19 -9.68 -0.90 6.82
CA VAL A 19 -9.61 0.30 7.65
C VAL A 19 -10.77 1.22 7.27
N THR A 20 -11.67 1.48 8.22
CA THR A 20 -12.64 2.56 8.10
C THR A 20 -12.00 3.85 8.57
N LEU A 21 -11.69 4.75 7.65
CA LEU A 21 -11.10 6.05 7.97
C LEU A 21 -12.19 7.06 8.32
N GLY A 22 -12.17 7.56 9.56
CA GLY A 22 -12.92 8.76 9.93
C GLY A 22 -12.36 10.01 9.23
N THR A 23 -13.15 11.07 9.16
CA THR A 23 -12.75 12.34 8.54
C THR A 23 -11.43 12.85 9.14
N GLY A 24 -10.41 13.06 8.30
CA GLY A 24 -9.15 13.66 8.71
C GLY A 24 -8.26 12.78 9.60
N GLN A 25 -8.45 11.46 9.60
CA GLN A 25 -7.48 10.55 10.23
C GLN A 25 -6.31 10.26 9.27
N PRO A 26 -5.07 10.12 9.78
CA PRO A 26 -3.98 9.56 9.00
C PRO A 26 -4.23 8.07 8.71
N LEU A 27 -3.68 7.57 7.61
CA LEU A 27 -3.66 6.15 7.27
C LEU A 27 -2.23 5.63 7.39
N GLU A 28 -2.08 4.47 8.03
CA GLU A 28 -0.82 3.73 8.02
C GLU A 28 -1.08 2.28 7.60
N LEU A 29 -0.38 1.83 6.55
CA LEU A 29 -0.33 0.43 6.14
C LEU A 29 1.11 -0.06 6.28
N ASP A 30 1.29 -1.14 7.03
CA ASP A 30 2.61 -1.71 7.30
C ASP A 30 2.75 -3.09 6.63
N ALA A 31 3.66 -3.16 5.66
CA ALA A 31 4.09 -4.38 4.99
C ALA A 31 5.54 -4.76 5.34
N SER A 32 6.15 -4.13 6.35
CA SER A 32 7.56 -4.33 6.77
C SER A 32 7.87 -5.74 7.25
N GLN A 33 6.84 -6.49 7.64
CA GLN A 33 6.95 -7.91 8.03
C GLN A 33 6.88 -8.87 6.83
N SER A 34 6.78 -8.35 5.60
CA SER A 34 6.88 -9.17 4.39
C SER A 34 8.28 -9.72 4.23
N TYR A 35 8.39 -10.96 3.77
CA TYR A 35 9.68 -11.64 3.61
C TYR A 35 9.65 -12.60 2.42
N ASP A 36 10.84 -12.89 1.88
CA ASP A 36 11.04 -13.97 0.92
C ASP A 36 11.40 -15.26 1.69
N PRO A 37 10.51 -16.27 1.78
CA PRO A 37 10.77 -17.54 2.44
C PRO A 37 11.90 -18.35 1.77
N ASP A 38 12.21 -18.09 0.50
CA ASP A 38 13.32 -18.74 -0.21
C ASP A 38 14.69 -18.15 0.18
N MET A 39 14.69 -17.02 0.90
CA MET A 39 15.88 -16.29 1.35
C MET A 39 16.88 -16.02 0.22
N LEU A 40 16.37 -15.82 -1.00
CA LEU A 40 17.21 -15.49 -2.15
C LEU A 40 17.88 -14.12 -1.90
N PRO A 41 19.13 -13.95 -2.35
CA PRO A 41 19.82 -12.67 -2.20
C PRO A 41 19.08 -11.58 -2.99
N GLY A 42 18.66 -10.54 -2.27
CA GLY A 42 17.95 -9.40 -2.83
C GLY A 42 17.11 -8.71 -1.76
N ALA A 43 17.10 -7.38 -1.76
CA ALA A 43 16.16 -6.65 -0.92
C ALA A 43 14.76 -6.73 -1.54
N LEU A 44 13.73 -6.90 -0.71
CA LEU A 44 12.35 -6.72 -1.14
C LEU A 44 12.12 -5.28 -1.62
N GLN A 45 11.41 -5.15 -2.74
CA GLN A 45 10.95 -3.87 -3.25
C GLN A 45 9.45 -3.75 -2.99
N PHE A 46 9.02 -2.55 -2.59
CA PHE A 46 7.65 -2.26 -2.24
C PHE A 46 7.07 -1.26 -3.21
N LEU A 47 5.83 -1.49 -3.63
CA LEU A 47 5.06 -0.57 -4.46
C LEU A 47 3.61 -0.61 -3.99
N TRP A 48 3.10 0.53 -3.56
CA TRP A 48 1.68 0.71 -3.26
C TRP A 48 0.94 1.26 -4.48
N CYS A 49 -0.37 1.07 -4.52
CA CYS A 49 -1.26 1.73 -5.48
C CYS A 49 -2.60 2.05 -4.82
N CYS A 50 -3.26 3.11 -5.27
CA CYS A 50 -4.58 3.50 -4.82
C CYS A 50 -5.53 3.55 -6.02
N SER A 51 -6.55 2.71 -5.97
CA SER A 51 -7.61 2.66 -6.97
C SER A 51 -8.97 2.76 -6.31
N ARG A 52 -9.91 3.38 -7.02
CA ARG A 52 -11.33 3.40 -6.66
C ARG A 52 -12.06 2.22 -7.32
N PRO A 53 -13.26 1.84 -6.83
CA PRO A 53 -14.05 0.77 -7.43
C PRO A 53 -14.41 0.98 -8.90
N ASP A 54 -14.48 2.25 -9.34
CA ASP A 54 -14.70 2.64 -10.74
C ASP A 54 -13.42 2.57 -11.60
N GLY A 55 -12.29 2.15 -11.02
CA GLY A 55 -10.99 2.09 -11.67
C GLY A 55 -10.26 3.43 -11.79
N SER A 56 -10.85 4.52 -11.27
CA SER A 56 -10.20 5.83 -11.27
C SER A 56 -9.09 5.91 -10.22
N THR A 57 -8.13 6.82 -10.45
CA THR A 57 -7.05 7.08 -9.50
C THR A 57 -7.56 7.82 -8.27
N CYS A 58 -6.95 7.56 -7.13
CA CYS A 58 -7.24 8.31 -5.92
C CYS A 58 -6.71 9.74 -6.05
N ILE A 59 -7.53 10.74 -5.72
CA ILE A 59 -7.18 12.17 -5.78
C ILE A 59 -7.17 12.77 -4.36
N VAL A 60 -6.19 13.64 -4.10
CA VAL A 60 -6.10 14.39 -2.84
C VAL A 60 -7.21 15.46 -2.78
N PRO A 61 -8.06 15.49 -1.74
CA PRO A 61 -9.12 16.48 -1.58
C PRO A 61 -8.55 17.84 -1.14
N ARG A 62 -8.17 18.68 -2.10
CA ARG A 62 -7.60 20.03 -1.85
C ARG A 62 -8.15 21.09 -2.81
N PRO A 63 -8.12 22.38 -2.44
CA PRO A 63 -8.34 23.47 -3.39
C PRO A 63 -7.26 23.48 -4.49
N GLY A 64 -7.67 23.63 -5.74
CA GLY A 64 -6.78 23.71 -6.91
C GLY A 64 -6.85 22.50 -7.84
N PRO A 65 -5.87 22.33 -8.74
CA PRO A 65 -5.86 21.22 -9.69
C PRO A 65 -5.82 19.87 -8.96
N PRO A 66 -6.58 18.87 -9.44
CA PRO A 66 -6.55 17.53 -8.88
C PRO A 66 -5.14 16.94 -9.01
N VAL A 67 -4.65 16.34 -7.94
CA VAL A 67 -3.37 15.63 -7.89
C VAL A 67 -3.64 14.24 -7.33
N SER A 68 -3.08 13.22 -7.95
CA SER A 68 -3.21 11.86 -7.45
C SER A 68 -2.50 11.69 -6.11
N VAL A 69 -3.02 10.82 -5.26
CA VAL A 69 -2.44 10.54 -3.94
C VAL A 69 -1.03 9.95 -4.09
N GLU A 70 -0.84 9.11 -5.11
CA GLU A 70 0.45 8.55 -5.52
C GLU A 70 1.45 9.65 -5.83
N SER A 71 1.08 10.63 -6.66
CA SER A 71 2.02 11.69 -7.06
C SER A 71 2.29 12.65 -5.91
N ALA A 72 1.29 12.92 -5.05
CA ALA A 72 1.46 13.75 -3.86
C ALA A 72 2.38 13.10 -2.81
N HIS A 73 2.43 11.76 -2.75
CA HIS A 73 3.19 11.01 -1.74
C HIS A 73 4.13 9.96 -2.37
N ALA A 74 4.73 10.26 -3.51
CA ALA A 74 5.45 9.28 -4.36
C ALA A 74 6.52 8.46 -3.61
N GLU A 75 7.21 9.08 -2.64
CA GLU A 75 8.23 8.40 -1.85
C GLU A 75 7.65 7.49 -0.77
N ALA A 76 6.46 7.79 -0.24
CA ALA A 76 5.76 6.90 0.68
C ALA A 76 5.27 5.63 -0.04
N PHE A 77 4.87 5.75 -1.30
CA PHE A 77 4.39 4.63 -2.13
C PHE A 77 5.47 3.61 -2.52
N LYS A 78 6.73 3.90 -2.22
CA LYS A 78 7.87 2.98 -2.45
C LYS A 78 8.45 2.38 -1.16
N LYS A 79 7.85 2.69 -0.01
CA LYS A 79 8.30 2.23 1.31
C LYS A 79 7.52 1.00 1.77
N PRO A 80 8.11 0.16 2.64
CA PRO A 80 7.38 -0.94 3.27
C PRO A 80 6.24 -0.46 4.18
N VAL A 81 6.35 0.75 4.75
CA VAL A 81 5.29 1.41 5.51
C VAL A 81 4.75 2.57 4.68
N LEU A 82 3.48 2.48 4.28
CA LEU A 82 2.74 3.56 3.65
C LEU A 82 2.06 4.39 4.74
N ALA A 83 2.62 5.55 5.04
CA ALA A 83 2.01 6.54 5.92
C ALA A 83 1.46 7.70 5.08
N LEU A 84 0.13 7.89 5.11
CA LEU A 84 -0.55 9.03 4.51
C LEU A 84 -1.09 9.95 5.61
N PRO A 85 -0.79 11.26 5.55
CA PRO A 85 -1.32 12.20 6.53
C PRO A 85 -2.84 12.37 6.41
N ALA A 86 -3.41 12.94 7.45
CA ALA A 86 -4.80 13.38 7.46
C ALA A 86 -5.12 14.25 6.23
N GLY A 87 -6.23 13.94 5.55
CA GLY A 87 -6.68 14.69 4.37
C GLY A 87 -6.01 14.28 3.05
N SER A 88 -5.15 13.25 3.02
CA SER A 88 -4.62 12.70 1.78
C SER A 88 -5.66 11.90 0.98
N LEU A 89 -6.71 11.38 1.63
CA LEU A 89 -7.77 10.60 1.00
C LEU A 89 -9.10 11.34 1.09
N ALA A 90 -9.88 11.26 0.01
CA ALA A 90 -11.25 11.77 -0.01
C ALA A 90 -12.12 11.01 1.00
N ILE A 91 -12.99 11.74 1.68
CA ILE A 91 -14.01 11.16 2.55
C ILE A 91 -15.07 10.43 1.71
N GLY A 92 -15.50 9.27 2.19
CA GLY A 92 -16.62 8.48 1.64
C GLY A 92 -17.81 8.53 2.57
#